data_AF-A0A6P3VAM3-F1
#
_entry.id   AF-A0A6P3VAM3-F1
#
_cell.length_a   1.000
_cell.length_b   1.000
_cell.length_c   1.000
_cell.angle_alpha   90.00
_cell.angle_beta   90.00
_cell.angle_gamma   90.00
#
_symmetry.space_group_name_H-M   'P 1'
#
loop_
_entity.id
_entity.type
_entity.pdbx_description
1 polymer ?
#
loop_
_entity_poly.entity_id
_entity_poly.type
_entity_poly.pdbx_seq_one_letter_code
_entity_poly.pdbx_strand_id
1 'polypeptide(L)'
;MAEGRIVGVTQPRRVAAVTVAGRVAEERGAVLGHEVGYCIRFDDCTDPLATRIKFLTDGMLVREMMIDPLLTKYSAIMLDEAHERTLYTDIAIGLLKKIQKKRGDLRLIVASATLDAEKFRDFFNQNETSDPTRDTCVILTVEGRTFPVDIFYLQSPVPDYVKSTVDTVVKIHQTEGDGDILAFLTGQEEVETVVSMLIEQARALARTGMKKHLRVLPMYAGLPSFEQMKVFERVSRSVRKVIVATNVAETSITISGIVYVIDCGFVKLRAYNPRTAIECLVVVPVSQASANQRAGRGGRNRSGKCYRLYTEEAFDNLPQSTVPEMQRSNLAPVILQLKALGIDNVLRFHFMSPPPAQSMVQALELLYALGGLDKDCRLTEPLGMRIAEFPLNPMFAKMLLESGNFGCSQEILSIAAMMQIQNIFVIPSNQKSQAIRVHRKFAVEEGDHLTMLNVYEAFIKHNKNSQWCQEHFLNYKGLVRAVTVREQLKKLLVKFQVPKMSSEGDPDPVLRCIVSGFFANAARFHSTGAYRTIRDDHELHIHPASVLYAEKPPRWVIYNEVIQTSKYYMRDVTAIESAWLLELAPHFYQQGTHLSLKAKRAKVQDQ
;
A
#
# COMPACT_ATOMS: atom_id res chain seq x y z
N MET A 1 30.80 3.98 -21.97
CA MET A 1 30.47 3.06 -20.85
C MET A 1 30.60 3.85 -19.56
N ALA A 2 29.72 3.62 -18.58
CA ALA A 2 29.53 4.51 -17.43
C ALA A 2 30.80 4.63 -16.54
N GLU A 3 31.29 5.84 -16.37
CA GLU A 3 32.31 6.24 -15.40
C GLU A 3 31.78 6.09 -13.96
N GLY A 4 31.75 4.87 -13.44
CA GLY A 4 31.36 4.60 -12.04
C GLY A 4 29.89 4.89 -11.66
N ARG A 5 29.05 5.34 -12.61
CA ARG A 5 27.61 5.62 -12.39
C ARG A 5 26.77 4.34 -12.52
N ILE A 6 25.64 4.31 -11.81
CA ILE A 6 24.74 3.16 -11.74
C ILE A 6 23.52 3.32 -12.66
N VAL A 7 22.82 2.21 -12.91
CA VAL A 7 21.51 2.16 -13.57
C VAL A 7 20.43 1.87 -12.52
N GLY A 8 19.41 2.72 -12.46
CA GLY A 8 18.26 2.56 -11.56
C GLY A 8 17.06 2.02 -12.30
N VAL A 9 16.44 0.96 -11.78
CA VAL A 9 15.19 0.40 -12.32
C VAL A 9 14.12 0.47 -11.24
N THR A 10 13.11 1.31 -11.45
CA THR A 10 12.04 1.46 -10.46
C THR A 10 10.95 0.41 -10.67
N GLN A 11 10.35 -0.02 -9.56
CA GLN A 11 9.22 -0.93 -9.55
C GLN A 11 8.17 -0.39 -8.57
N PRO A 12 6.87 -0.38 -8.92
CA PRO A 12 5.82 0.09 -8.03
C PRO A 12 5.66 -0.84 -6.81
N ARG A 13 6.01 -2.13 -6.96
CA ARG A 13 5.82 -3.17 -5.95
C ARG A 13 7.14 -3.64 -5.35
N ARG A 14 7.17 -3.72 -4.01
CA ARG A 14 8.31 -4.23 -3.25
C ARG A 14 8.71 -5.65 -3.65
N VAL A 15 7.73 -6.54 -3.82
CA VAL A 15 7.98 -7.94 -4.19
C VAL A 15 8.65 -8.00 -5.56
N ALA A 16 8.18 -7.22 -6.54
CA ALA A 16 8.77 -7.15 -7.87
C ALA A 16 10.22 -6.63 -7.83
N ALA A 17 10.49 -5.55 -7.09
CA ALA A 17 11.86 -5.03 -6.93
C ALA A 17 12.83 -6.10 -6.42
N VAL A 18 12.42 -6.88 -5.41
CA VAL A 18 13.26 -7.92 -4.79
C VAL A 18 13.42 -9.14 -5.70
N THR A 19 12.32 -9.66 -6.26
CA THR A 19 12.36 -10.89 -7.06
C THR A 19 13.05 -10.69 -8.40
N VAL A 20 12.82 -9.53 -9.06
CA VAL A 20 13.48 -9.19 -10.32
C VAL A 20 14.97 -8.93 -10.09
N ALA A 21 15.35 -8.23 -9.01
CA ALA A 21 16.77 -8.06 -8.66
C ALA A 21 17.46 -9.41 -8.43
N GLY A 22 16.84 -10.31 -7.67
CA GLY A 22 17.34 -11.67 -7.45
C GLY A 22 17.50 -12.42 -8.77
N ARG A 23 16.49 -12.35 -9.64
CA ARG A 23 16.54 -13.02 -10.95
C ARG A 23 17.64 -12.47 -11.87
N VAL A 24 17.81 -11.14 -11.91
CA VAL A 24 18.85 -10.51 -12.73
C VAL A 24 20.24 -10.81 -12.17
N ALA A 25 20.39 -10.90 -10.85
CA ALA A 25 21.63 -11.37 -10.22
C ALA A 25 21.97 -12.81 -10.64
N GLU A 26 20.99 -13.72 -10.60
CA GLU A 26 21.16 -15.11 -11.09
C GLU A 26 21.57 -15.16 -12.56
N GLU A 27 20.89 -14.41 -13.44
CA GLU A 27 21.18 -14.38 -14.88
C GLU A 27 22.56 -13.78 -15.20
N ARG A 28 23.07 -12.91 -14.33
CA ARG A 28 24.42 -12.34 -14.41
C ARG A 28 25.49 -13.22 -13.76
N GLY A 29 25.11 -14.29 -13.05
CA GLY A 29 26.03 -15.06 -12.22
C GLY A 29 26.61 -14.25 -11.04
N ALA A 30 25.91 -13.21 -10.60
CA ALA A 30 26.33 -12.33 -9.52
C ALA A 30 25.58 -12.65 -8.21
N VAL A 31 26.22 -12.33 -7.08
CA VAL A 31 25.56 -12.41 -5.77
C VAL A 31 24.67 -11.18 -5.59
N LEU A 32 23.40 -11.41 -5.23
CA LEU A 32 22.46 -10.33 -4.91
C LEU A 32 23.01 -9.47 -3.76
N GLY A 33 22.99 -8.15 -3.95
CA GLY A 33 23.57 -7.17 -3.04
C GLY A 33 24.98 -6.72 -3.42
N HIS A 34 25.64 -7.39 -4.38
CA HIS A 34 26.95 -6.98 -4.90
C HIS A 34 26.76 -6.17 -6.19
N GLU A 35 26.92 -6.75 -7.38
CA GLU A 35 26.79 -6.02 -8.67
C GLU A 35 25.33 -5.62 -8.96
N VAL A 36 24.39 -6.49 -8.61
CA VAL A 36 22.94 -6.25 -8.71
C VAL A 36 22.38 -6.21 -7.29
N GLY A 37 21.64 -5.16 -6.97
CA GLY A 37 21.05 -4.99 -5.65
C GLY A 37 19.66 -4.38 -5.70
N TYR A 38 18.99 -4.33 -4.55
CA TYR A 38 17.70 -3.66 -4.42
C TYR A 38 17.63 -2.72 -3.23
N CYS A 39 16.79 -1.69 -3.32
CA CYS A 39 16.52 -0.77 -2.22
C CYS A 39 15.01 -0.46 -2.15
N ILE A 40 14.39 -0.93 -1.08
CA ILE A 40 12.98 -0.71 -0.80
C ILE A 40 12.83 -0.05 0.58
N ARG A 41 11.63 0.44 0.89
CA ARG A 41 11.39 1.09 2.20
C ARG A 41 11.74 0.15 3.36
N PHE A 42 12.66 0.61 4.18
CA PHE A 42 13.23 -0.08 5.35
C PHE A 42 14.11 -1.31 5.08
N ASP A 43 14.53 -1.55 3.83
CA ASP A 43 15.34 -2.71 3.46
C ASP A 43 16.21 -2.39 2.24
N ASP A 44 17.53 -2.35 2.44
CA ASP A 44 18.52 -1.97 1.43
C ASP A 44 19.58 -3.08 1.33
N CYS A 45 19.60 -3.74 0.18
CA CYS A 45 20.53 -4.80 -0.18
C CYS A 45 21.36 -4.31 -1.38
N THR A 46 22.23 -3.34 -1.12
CA THR A 46 23.17 -2.78 -2.10
C THR A 46 24.55 -2.59 -1.49
N ASP A 47 25.58 -2.69 -2.33
CA ASP A 47 26.95 -2.35 -2.00
C ASP A 47 27.28 -0.99 -2.64
N PRO A 48 27.67 0.04 -1.87
CA PRO A 48 27.93 1.39 -2.39
C PRO A 48 29.02 1.47 -3.47
N LEU A 49 29.96 0.51 -3.50
CA LEU A 49 31.10 0.50 -4.41
C LEU A 49 30.90 -0.49 -5.57
N ALA A 50 30.27 -1.63 -5.30
CA ALA A 50 30.12 -2.71 -6.25
C ALA A 50 28.82 -2.68 -7.06
N THR A 51 27.72 -2.16 -6.49
CA THR A 51 26.42 -2.17 -7.20
C THR A 51 26.48 -1.30 -8.45
N ARG A 52 25.99 -1.85 -9.57
CA ARG A 52 25.89 -1.20 -10.87
C ARG A 52 24.46 -1.18 -11.40
N ILE A 53 23.65 -2.18 -11.04
CA ILE A 53 22.22 -2.24 -11.36
C ILE A 53 21.44 -2.25 -10.05
N LYS A 54 20.66 -1.20 -9.82
CA LYS A 54 19.88 -1.02 -8.60
C LYS A 54 18.39 -1.07 -8.93
N PHE A 55 17.71 -2.07 -8.40
CA PHE A 55 16.24 -2.11 -8.40
C PHE A 55 15.73 -1.36 -7.18
N LEU A 56 14.76 -0.48 -7.34
CA LEU A 56 14.23 0.26 -6.20
C LEU A 56 12.74 0.52 -6.33
N THR A 57 12.06 0.72 -5.21
CA THR A 57 10.67 1.19 -5.30
C THR A 57 10.63 2.67 -5.72
N ASP A 58 9.58 3.09 -6.41
CA ASP A 58 9.40 4.48 -6.86
C ASP A 58 9.59 5.50 -5.72
N GLY A 59 9.05 5.21 -4.53
CA GLY A 59 9.21 6.08 -3.36
C GLY A 59 10.65 6.16 -2.83
N MET A 60 11.48 5.13 -3.04
CA MET A 60 12.91 5.19 -2.71
C MET A 60 13.68 6.05 -3.71
N LEU A 61 13.28 6.05 -4.99
CA LEU A 61 13.87 6.97 -5.98
C LEU A 61 13.57 8.42 -5.62
N VAL A 62 12.31 8.76 -5.29
CA VAL A 62 11.93 10.11 -4.83
C VAL A 62 12.70 10.49 -3.56
N ARG A 63 12.92 9.54 -2.64
CA ARG A 63 13.72 9.79 -1.45
C ARG A 63 15.19 10.08 -1.76
N GLU A 64 15.77 9.38 -2.72
CA GLU A 64 17.12 9.69 -3.17
C GLU A 64 17.21 11.07 -3.83
N MET A 65 16.17 11.51 -4.55
CA MET A 65 16.09 12.88 -5.08
C MET A 65 16.09 13.94 -3.97
N MET A 66 15.61 13.64 -2.75
CA MET A 66 15.70 14.59 -1.63
C MET A 66 17.13 14.79 -1.13
N ILE A 67 18.00 13.79 -1.31
CA ILE A 67 19.41 13.85 -0.91
C ILE A 67 20.28 14.35 -2.07
N ASP A 68 20.00 13.88 -3.28
CA ASP A 68 20.67 14.21 -4.53
C ASP A 68 19.64 14.60 -5.60
N PRO A 69 19.21 15.88 -5.64
CA PRO A 69 18.15 16.35 -6.55
C PRO A 69 18.46 16.20 -8.04
N LEU A 70 19.73 16.02 -8.41
CA LEU A 70 20.15 15.83 -9.80
C LEU A 70 20.46 14.37 -10.14
N LEU A 71 20.31 13.45 -9.17
CA LEU A 71 20.59 12.02 -9.33
C LEU A 71 21.96 11.79 -9.99
N THR A 72 22.99 12.47 -9.48
CA THR A 72 24.38 12.44 -9.97
C THR A 72 24.98 11.04 -10.02
N LYS A 73 24.51 10.14 -9.14
CA LYS A 73 24.93 8.72 -9.12
C LYS A 73 24.44 7.93 -10.32
N TYR A 74 23.36 8.34 -10.97
CA TYR A 74 22.72 7.58 -12.04
C TYR A 74 23.17 8.04 -13.42
N SER A 75 23.37 7.07 -14.31
CA SER A 75 23.58 7.28 -15.75
C SER A 75 22.31 7.04 -16.56
N ALA A 76 21.47 6.11 -16.09
CA ALA A 76 20.17 5.82 -16.67
C ALA A 76 19.17 5.46 -15.57
N ILE A 77 17.91 5.85 -15.79
CA ILE A 77 16.78 5.48 -14.96
C ILE A 77 15.71 4.85 -15.84
N MET A 78 15.21 3.70 -15.43
CA MET A 78 14.07 3.03 -16.03
C MET A 78 12.90 3.07 -15.05
N LEU A 79 11.81 3.74 -15.43
CA LEU A 79 10.53 3.66 -14.74
C LEU A 79 9.76 2.48 -15.32
N ASP A 80 9.77 1.35 -14.62
CA ASP A 80 9.06 0.15 -15.05
C ASP A 80 7.61 0.13 -14.55
N GLU A 81 6.74 -0.63 -15.24
CA GLU A 81 5.32 -0.78 -14.89
C GLU A 81 4.58 0.57 -14.72
N ALA A 82 4.96 1.58 -15.53
CA ALA A 82 4.47 2.96 -15.37
C ALA A 82 2.95 3.11 -15.58
N HIS A 83 2.30 2.10 -16.15
CA HIS A 83 0.84 2.01 -16.28
C HIS A 83 0.10 1.77 -14.96
N GLU A 84 0.77 1.32 -13.89
CA GLU A 84 0.14 1.25 -12.57
C GLU A 84 -0.21 2.65 -12.04
N ARG A 85 0.46 3.71 -12.55
CA ARG A 85 0.19 5.12 -12.23
C ARG A 85 0.05 5.36 -10.72
N THR A 86 1.01 4.81 -9.97
CA THR A 86 1.07 5.00 -8.52
C THR A 86 1.43 6.44 -8.20
N LEU A 87 1.14 6.85 -6.97
CA LEU A 87 1.38 8.21 -6.50
C LEU A 87 2.84 8.62 -6.67
N TYR A 88 3.78 7.72 -6.32
CA TYR A 88 5.21 7.97 -6.42
C TYR A 88 5.74 7.87 -7.85
N THR A 89 5.17 7.02 -8.70
CA THR A 89 5.53 6.97 -10.13
C THR A 89 5.23 8.32 -10.79
N ASP A 90 4.04 8.88 -10.57
CA ASP A 90 3.63 10.16 -11.15
C ASP A 90 4.50 11.35 -10.69
N ILE A 91 4.90 11.34 -9.41
CA ILE A 91 5.84 12.34 -8.87
C ILE A 91 7.21 12.20 -9.51
N ALA A 92 7.72 10.96 -9.57
CA ALA A 92 9.02 10.68 -10.18
C ALA A 92 9.03 11.13 -11.64
N ILE A 93 7.97 10.87 -12.41
CA ILE A 93 7.79 11.35 -13.79
C ILE A 93 7.93 12.88 -13.87
N GLY A 94 7.19 13.61 -13.04
CA GLY A 94 7.24 15.09 -13.04
C GLY A 94 8.60 15.65 -12.61
N LEU A 95 9.26 15.02 -11.63
CA LEU A 95 10.59 15.41 -11.17
C LEU A 95 11.65 15.10 -12.24
N LEU A 96 11.61 13.93 -12.86
CA LEU A 96 12.55 13.53 -13.91
C LEU A 96 12.45 14.43 -15.13
N LYS A 97 11.25 14.91 -15.49
CA LYS A 97 11.08 15.92 -16.55
C LYS A 97 11.84 17.21 -16.22
N LYS A 98 11.87 17.65 -14.96
CA LYS A 98 12.68 18.79 -14.52
C LYS A 98 14.18 18.48 -14.54
N ILE A 99 14.57 17.30 -14.07
CA ILE A 99 15.97 16.86 -14.03
C ILE A 99 16.55 16.75 -15.44
N GLN A 100 15.82 16.20 -16.42
CA GLN A 100 16.26 16.08 -17.81
C GLN A 100 16.59 17.45 -18.45
N LYS A 101 15.93 18.54 -18.05
CA LYS A 101 16.27 19.89 -18.50
C LYS A 101 17.65 20.38 -18.01
N LYS A 102 18.16 19.79 -16.92
CA LYS A 102 19.46 20.12 -16.31
C LYS A 102 20.54 19.07 -16.60
N ARG A 103 20.14 17.80 -16.75
CA ARG A 103 21.01 16.64 -16.97
C ARG A 103 20.69 16.02 -18.34
N GLY A 104 21.21 16.63 -19.40
CA GLY A 104 21.08 16.10 -20.77
C GLY A 104 21.79 14.77 -21.00
N ASP A 105 22.72 14.40 -20.10
CA ASP A 105 23.43 13.12 -20.09
C ASP A 105 22.63 11.98 -19.44
N LEU A 106 21.60 12.28 -18.63
CA LEU A 106 20.79 11.27 -17.94
C LEU A 106 19.79 10.64 -18.91
N ARG A 107 19.93 9.33 -19.15
CA ARG A 107 19.00 8.58 -20.00
C ARG A 107 17.77 8.15 -19.20
N LEU A 108 16.60 8.32 -19.77
CA LEU A 108 15.32 7.91 -19.17
C LEU A 108 14.62 6.90 -20.07
N ILE A 109 14.17 5.80 -19.47
CA ILE A 109 13.34 4.78 -20.11
C ILE A 109 12.04 4.72 -19.32
N VAL A 110 10.89 4.78 -19.99
CA VAL A 110 9.59 4.57 -19.36
C VAL A 110 8.97 3.34 -19.99
N ALA A 111 8.84 2.27 -19.22
CA ALA A 111 8.26 1.02 -19.67
C ALA A 111 6.81 0.90 -19.19
N SER A 112 5.92 0.57 -20.13
CA SER A 112 4.49 0.44 -19.90
C SER A 112 3.96 -0.75 -20.70
N ALA A 113 3.01 -1.49 -20.13
CA ALA A 113 2.33 -2.60 -20.80
C ALA A 113 1.03 -2.17 -21.50
N THR A 114 0.62 -0.91 -21.37
CA THR A 114 -0.62 -0.38 -21.97
C THR A 114 -0.33 0.53 -23.16
N LEU A 115 -1.34 0.70 -24.01
CA LEU A 115 -1.30 1.52 -25.24
C LEU A 115 -1.17 3.04 -24.99
N ASP A 116 -1.09 3.49 -23.73
CA ASP A 116 -0.97 4.91 -23.36
C ASP A 116 0.45 5.48 -23.54
N ALA A 117 1.31 4.83 -24.34
CA ALA A 117 2.68 5.25 -24.61
C ALA A 117 2.78 6.68 -25.19
N GLU A 118 1.77 7.10 -25.94
CA GLU A 118 1.66 8.45 -26.51
C GLU A 118 1.63 9.52 -25.42
N LYS A 119 0.87 9.32 -24.34
CA LYS A 119 0.81 10.27 -23.22
C LYS A 119 2.17 10.46 -22.56
N PHE A 120 2.97 9.40 -22.44
CA PHE A 120 4.33 9.48 -21.92
C PHE A 120 5.27 10.20 -22.89
N ARG A 121 5.19 9.87 -24.19
CA ARG A 121 5.96 10.56 -25.23
C ARG A 121 5.67 12.05 -25.19
N ASP A 122 4.40 12.45 -25.28
CA ASP A 122 3.99 13.85 -25.34
C ASP A 122 4.35 14.59 -24.05
N PHE A 123 4.34 13.90 -22.91
CA PHE A 123 4.78 14.48 -21.65
C PHE A 123 6.29 14.75 -21.60
N PHE A 124 7.13 13.85 -22.10
CA PHE A 124 8.60 13.99 -22.04
C PHE A 124 9.22 14.66 -23.28
N ASN A 125 8.51 14.71 -24.40
CA ASN A 125 9.01 15.34 -25.61
C ASN A 125 9.23 16.84 -25.36
N GLN A 126 10.45 17.30 -25.65
CA GLN A 126 10.84 18.71 -25.49
C GLN A 126 10.79 19.46 -26.82
N ASN A 127 10.37 18.79 -27.90
CA ASN A 127 10.18 19.42 -29.19
C ASN A 127 8.96 20.35 -29.16
N GLU A 128 9.20 21.65 -29.26
CA GLU A 128 8.16 22.68 -29.37
C GLU A 128 7.80 22.99 -30.84
N THR A 129 8.43 22.32 -31.80
CA THR A 129 8.21 22.50 -33.24
C THR A 129 7.39 21.35 -33.83
N SER A 130 6.79 21.57 -35.01
CA SER A 130 6.05 20.53 -35.73
C SER A 130 6.95 19.57 -36.52
N ASP A 131 8.28 19.70 -36.43
CA ASP A 131 9.24 18.87 -37.14
C ASP A 131 9.58 17.61 -36.33
N PRO A 132 9.15 16.40 -36.75
CA PRO A 132 9.38 15.16 -36.00
C PRO A 132 10.86 14.78 -35.88
N THR A 133 11.74 15.31 -36.73
CA THR A 133 13.18 15.00 -36.67
C THR A 133 13.85 15.58 -35.42
N ARG A 134 13.18 16.52 -34.74
CA ARG A 134 13.63 17.17 -33.51
C ARG A 134 13.04 16.54 -32.24
N ASP A 135 12.27 15.46 -32.36
CA ASP A 135 11.70 14.76 -31.22
C ASP A 135 12.79 14.20 -30.30
N THR A 136 12.67 14.50 -29.01
CA THR A 136 13.62 14.03 -27.99
C THR A 136 13.17 12.73 -27.34
N CYS A 137 12.01 12.19 -27.74
CA CYS A 137 11.42 10.99 -27.19
C CYS A 137 10.91 10.10 -28.33
N VAL A 138 11.15 8.79 -28.20
CA VAL A 138 10.74 7.78 -29.17
C VAL A 138 9.95 6.69 -28.46
N ILE A 139 8.89 6.21 -29.11
CA ILE A 139 8.13 5.04 -28.65
C ILE A 139 8.74 3.81 -29.32
N LEU A 140 9.17 2.86 -28.50
CA LEU A 140 9.62 1.55 -28.97
C LEU A 140 8.58 0.51 -28.57
N THR A 141 7.91 -0.07 -29.55
CA THR A 141 6.93 -1.14 -29.32
C THR A 141 7.64 -2.48 -29.45
N VAL A 142 7.61 -3.27 -28.38
CA VAL A 142 8.07 -4.66 -28.40
C VAL A 142 6.83 -5.54 -28.52
N GLU A 143 6.64 -6.15 -29.69
CA GLU A 143 5.56 -7.11 -29.87
C GLU A 143 5.78 -8.33 -28.97
N GLY A 144 4.87 -8.51 -28.01
CA GLY A 144 4.92 -9.65 -27.11
C GLY A 144 4.64 -10.95 -27.87
N ARG A 145 5.36 -12.02 -27.51
CA ARG A 145 5.02 -13.40 -27.94
C ARG A 145 3.90 -13.96 -27.05
N THR A 146 2.75 -13.29 -27.01
CA THR A 146 1.57 -13.82 -26.30
C THR A 146 0.82 -14.77 -27.21
N PHE A 147 0.56 -15.97 -26.72
CA PHE A 147 -0.32 -16.92 -27.38
C PHE A 147 -1.79 -16.46 -27.25
N PRO A 148 -2.67 -16.83 -28.19
CA PRO A 148 -4.08 -16.45 -28.13
C PRO A 148 -4.76 -16.96 -26.86
N VAL A 149 -5.65 -16.15 -26.29
CA VAL A 149 -6.45 -16.50 -25.11
C VAL A 149 -7.92 -16.39 -25.48
N ASP A 150 -8.65 -17.50 -25.38
CA ASP A 150 -10.09 -17.51 -25.59
C ASP A 150 -10.79 -16.87 -24.40
N ILE A 151 -11.66 -15.88 -24.64
CA ILE A 151 -12.37 -15.15 -23.60
C ILE A 151 -13.81 -15.68 -23.52
N PHE A 152 -14.22 -16.11 -22.33
CA PHE A 152 -15.57 -16.56 -22.03
C PHE A 152 -16.23 -15.61 -21.05
N TYR A 153 -17.45 -15.19 -21.35
CA TYR A 153 -18.30 -14.38 -20.48
C TYR A 153 -19.47 -15.20 -19.94
N LEU A 154 -20.04 -14.75 -18.82
CA LEU A 154 -21.31 -15.28 -18.35
C LEU A 154 -22.46 -14.76 -19.22
N GLN A 155 -23.50 -15.57 -19.38
CA GLN A 155 -24.73 -15.15 -20.06
C GLN A 155 -25.60 -14.24 -19.19
N SER A 156 -25.49 -14.36 -17.86
CA SER A 156 -26.22 -13.55 -16.89
C SER A 156 -25.33 -13.22 -15.68
N PRO A 157 -25.52 -12.06 -15.02
CA PRO A 157 -24.78 -11.72 -13.81
C PRO A 157 -24.94 -12.77 -12.70
N VAL A 158 -23.87 -13.02 -11.93
CA VAL A 158 -23.89 -13.90 -10.77
C VAL A 158 -23.99 -13.10 -9.47
N PRO A 159 -24.79 -13.56 -8.49
CA PRO A 159 -24.92 -12.86 -7.20
C PRO A 159 -23.69 -13.01 -6.31
N ASP A 160 -22.92 -14.09 -6.45
CA ASP A 160 -21.76 -14.40 -5.62
C ASP A 160 -20.59 -14.90 -6.46
N TYR A 161 -19.68 -13.98 -6.80
CA TYR A 161 -18.48 -14.31 -7.58
C TYR A 161 -17.47 -15.18 -6.80
N VAL A 162 -17.50 -15.19 -5.46
CA VAL A 162 -16.62 -16.02 -4.62
C VAL A 162 -16.98 -17.49 -4.81
N LYS A 163 -18.27 -17.82 -4.69
CA LYS A 163 -18.76 -19.17 -4.95
C LYS A 163 -18.60 -19.56 -6.42
N SER A 164 -18.96 -18.67 -7.36
CA SER A 164 -18.79 -18.94 -8.79
C SER A 164 -17.32 -19.18 -9.18
N THR A 165 -16.37 -18.56 -8.49
CA THR A 165 -14.93 -18.84 -8.67
C THR A 165 -14.61 -20.29 -8.30
N VAL A 166 -15.07 -20.77 -7.13
CA VAL A 166 -14.87 -22.16 -6.68
C VAL A 166 -15.46 -23.15 -7.69
N ASP A 167 -16.70 -22.92 -8.10
CA ASP A 167 -17.41 -23.80 -9.05
C ASP A 167 -16.68 -23.85 -10.41
N THR A 168 -16.20 -22.71 -10.88
CA THR A 168 -15.44 -22.60 -12.14
C THR A 168 -14.10 -23.33 -12.06
N VAL A 169 -13.36 -23.18 -10.95
CA VAL A 169 -12.10 -23.92 -10.73
C VAL A 169 -12.34 -25.43 -10.76
N VAL A 170 -13.37 -25.91 -10.05
CA VAL A 170 -13.71 -27.34 -10.00
C VAL A 170 -14.08 -27.84 -11.39
N LYS A 171 -14.91 -27.10 -12.14
CA LYS A 171 -15.30 -27.44 -13.51
C LYS A 171 -14.08 -27.55 -14.43
N ILE A 172 -13.20 -26.54 -14.42
CA ILE A 172 -11.95 -26.56 -15.20
C ILE A 172 -11.09 -27.77 -14.79
N HIS A 173 -10.96 -28.07 -13.50
CA HIS A 173 -10.20 -29.24 -13.02
C HIS A 173 -10.72 -30.56 -13.58
N GLN A 174 -12.03 -30.70 -13.71
CA GLN A 174 -12.68 -31.92 -14.19
C GLN A 174 -12.71 -32.05 -15.72
N THR A 175 -12.91 -30.96 -16.45
CA THR A 175 -13.21 -31.01 -17.89
C THR A 175 -12.06 -30.56 -18.78
N GLU A 176 -11.20 -29.66 -18.31
CA GLU A 176 -10.16 -29.04 -19.14
C GLU A 176 -8.79 -29.74 -19.01
N GLY A 177 -8.00 -29.69 -20.09
CA GLY A 177 -6.68 -30.32 -20.20
C GLY A 177 -5.59 -29.68 -19.33
N ASP A 178 -4.33 -30.09 -19.49
CA ASP A 178 -3.22 -29.60 -18.66
C ASP A 178 -3.05 -28.08 -18.65
N GLY A 179 -2.66 -27.54 -17.49
CA GLY A 179 -2.52 -26.10 -17.27
C GLY A 179 -2.91 -25.73 -15.84
N ASP A 180 -2.20 -24.77 -15.28
CA ASP A 180 -2.48 -24.22 -13.95
C ASP A 180 -3.53 -23.11 -14.05
N ILE A 181 -4.22 -22.87 -12.93
CA ILE A 181 -5.32 -21.91 -12.83
C ILE A 181 -4.87 -20.71 -12.00
N LEU A 182 -5.18 -19.50 -12.49
CA LEU A 182 -5.03 -18.25 -11.74
C LEU A 182 -6.41 -17.58 -11.59
N ALA A 183 -6.88 -17.45 -10.35
CA ALA A 183 -8.14 -16.78 -10.04
C ALA A 183 -7.89 -15.43 -9.36
N PHE A 184 -8.53 -14.37 -9.87
CA PHE A 184 -8.47 -13.03 -9.31
C PHE A 184 -9.65 -12.75 -8.37
N LEU A 185 -9.35 -12.30 -7.15
CA LEU A 185 -10.30 -11.84 -6.12
C LEU A 185 -9.85 -10.51 -5.52
N THR A 186 -10.67 -9.89 -4.67
CA THR A 186 -10.45 -8.49 -4.27
C THR A 186 -9.55 -8.33 -3.05
N GLY A 187 -9.53 -9.31 -2.13
CA GLY A 187 -8.82 -9.18 -0.86
C GLY A 187 -8.53 -10.49 -0.14
N GLN A 188 -7.76 -10.38 0.95
CA GLN A 188 -7.28 -11.51 1.74
C GLN A 188 -8.42 -12.43 2.22
N GLU A 189 -9.49 -11.87 2.78
CA GLU A 189 -10.61 -12.66 3.33
C GLU A 189 -11.27 -13.54 2.26
N GLU A 190 -11.54 -12.97 1.08
CA GLU A 190 -12.10 -13.72 -0.07
C GLU A 190 -11.13 -14.80 -0.56
N VAL A 191 -9.84 -14.46 -0.69
CA VAL A 191 -8.79 -15.40 -1.10
C VAL A 191 -8.72 -16.59 -0.15
N GLU A 192 -8.62 -16.36 1.16
CA GLU A 192 -8.55 -17.43 2.17
C GLU A 192 -9.84 -18.28 2.20
N THR A 193 -10.99 -17.66 1.95
CA THR A 193 -12.29 -18.34 1.89
C THR A 193 -12.34 -19.29 0.71
N VAL A 194 -12.01 -18.82 -0.50
CA VAL A 194 -11.94 -19.66 -1.71
C VAL A 194 -10.88 -20.76 -1.58
N VAL A 195 -9.72 -20.46 -1.01
CA VAL A 195 -8.67 -21.46 -0.77
C VAL A 195 -9.18 -22.57 0.15
N SER A 196 -9.86 -22.22 1.24
CA SER A 196 -10.43 -23.18 2.18
C SER A 196 -11.48 -24.08 1.49
N MET A 197 -12.43 -23.47 0.75
CA MET A 197 -13.46 -24.20 0.01
C MET A 197 -12.86 -25.14 -1.04
N LEU A 198 -11.83 -24.69 -1.78
CA LEU A 198 -11.16 -25.50 -2.79
C LEU A 198 -10.36 -26.65 -2.19
N ILE A 199 -9.76 -26.48 -1.02
CA ILE A 199 -9.06 -27.58 -0.31
C ILE A 199 -10.07 -28.65 0.10
N GLU A 200 -11.25 -28.27 0.58
CA GLU A 200 -12.32 -29.21 0.91
C GLU A 200 -12.81 -29.97 -0.33
N GLN A 201 -13.05 -29.26 -1.43
CA GLN A 201 -13.43 -29.88 -2.71
C GLN A 201 -12.33 -30.78 -3.26
N ALA A 202 -11.06 -30.39 -3.15
CA ALA A 202 -9.92 -31.21 -3.56
C ALA A 202 -9.86 -32.53 -2.78
N ARG A 203 -10.15 -32.52 -1.47
CA ARG A 203 -10.24 -33.75 -0.65
C ARG A 203 -11.43 -34.62 -1.06
N ALA A 204 -12.56 -34.03 -1.42
CA ALA A 204 -13.72 -34.77 -1.93
C ALA A 204 -13.39 -35.45 -3.27
N LEU A 205 -12.78 -34.74 -4.21
CA LEU A 205 -12.37 -35.26 -5.52
C LEU A 205 -11.24 -36.30 -5.43
N ALA A 206 -10.34 -36.19 -4.46
CA ALA A 206 -9.31 -37.22 -4.24
C ALA A 206 -9.93 -38.57 -3.87
N ARG A 207 -11.07 -38.58 -3.17
CA ARG A 207 -11.79 -39.81 -2.80
C ARG A 207 -12.51 -40.47 -3.97
N THR A 208 -12.77 -39.76 -5.06
CA THR A 208 -13.45 -40.30 -6.26
C THR A 208 -12.49 -40.97 -7.25
N GLY A 209 -11.20 -41.11 -6.90
CA GLY A 209 -10.22 -41.84 -7.72
C GLY A 209 -9.63 -41.03 -8.88
N MET A 210 -9.76 -39.70 -8.89
CA MET A 210 -9.13 -38.86 -9.90
C MET A 210 -7.60 -38.96 -9.86
N LYS A 211 -6.99 -39.19 -11.03
CA LYS A 211 -5.51 -39.26 -11.18
C LYS A 211 -4.80 -37.92 -11.00
N LYS A 212 -5.53 -36.80 -11.08
CA LYS A 212 -4.97 -35.44 -11.00
C LYS A 212 -5.38 -34.74 -9.72
N HIS A 213 -4.40 -34.40 -8.89
CA HIS A 213 -4.61 -33.71 -7.61
C HIS A 213 -4.59 -32.20 -7.77
N LEU A 214 -5.27 -31.49 -6.86
CA LEU A 214 -5.28 -30.03 -6.79
C LEU A 214 -4.32 -29.56 -5.69
N ARG A 215 -3.42 -28.63 -6.02
CA ARG A 215 -2.63 -27.87 -5.05
C ARG A 215 -3.06 -26.41 -5.08
N VAL A 216 -3.73 -25.96 -4.03
CA VAL A 216 -4.31 -24.62 -3.93
C VAL A 216 -3.37 -23.72 -3.12
N LEU A 217 -3.07 -22.52 -3.62
CA LEU A 217 -2.13 -21.56 -3.01
C LEU A 217 -2.71 -20.14 -3.00
N PRO A 218 -2.68 -19.42 -1.86
CA PRO A 218 -3.07 -18.01 -1.79
C PRO A 218 -1.95 -17.08 -2.29
N MET A 219 -2.31 -15.91 -2.79
CA MET A 219 -1.35 -14.84 -3.11
C MET A 219 -1.93 -13.43 -2.90
N TYR A 220 -1.49 -12.73 -1.86
CA TYR A 220 -1.90 -11.35 -1.56
C TYR A 220 -0.77 -10.58 -0.86
N ALA A 221 -0.86 -9.25 -0.82
CA ALA A 221 0.24 -8.38 -0.39
C ALA A 221 0.73 -8.63 1.06
N GLY A 222 -0.20 -8.95 1.97
CA GLY A 222 0.09 -9.27 3.37
C GLY A 222 0.64 -10.69 3.62
N LEU A 223 0.70 -11.56 2.60
CA LEU A 223 1.17 -12.94 2.74
C LEU A 223 2.70 -12.96 2.97
N PRO A 224 3.24 -13.75 3.91
CA PRO A 224 4.69 -13.82 4.13
C PRO A 224 5.47 -14.23 2.88
N SER A 225 6.66 -13.67 2.66
CA SER A 225 7.44 -13.88 1.42
C SER A 225 7.71 -15.35 1.10
N PHE A 226 7.96 -16.19 2.11
CA PHE A 226 8.23 -17.62 1.90
C PHE A 226 6.99 -18.40 1.42
N GLU A 227 5.79 -17.98 1.83
CA GLU A 227 4.53 -18.54 1.32
C GLU A 227 4.26 -18.05 -0.10
N GLN A 228 4.52 -16.76 -0.39
CA GLN A 228 4.44 -16.24 -1.76
C GLN A 228 5.38 -17.00 -2.70
N MET A 229 6.59 -17.37 -2.26
CA MET A 229 7.53 -18.10 -3.11
C MET A 229 7.04 -19.49 -3.53
N LYS A 230 6.12 -20.11 -2.77
CA LYS A 230 5.54 -21.41 -3.12
C LYS A 230 4.77 -21.38 -4.44
N VAL A 231 4.27 -20.21 -4.87
CA VAL A 231 3.55 -20.09 -6.16
C VAL A 231 4.48 -20.33 -7.35
N PHE A 232 5.80 -20.13 -7.20
CA PHE A 232 6.80 -20.35 -8.24
C PHE A 232 7.35 -21.77 -8.28
N GLU A 233 7.06 -22.58 -7.25
CA GLU A 233 7.49 -23.98 -7.22
C GLU A 233 6.88 -24.76 -8.40
N ARG A 234 7.72 -25.59 -9.02
CA ARG A 234 7.28 -26.54 -10.05
C ARG A 234 6.57 -27.70 -9.36
N VAL A 235 5.42 -28.09 -9.90
CA VAL A 235 4.64 -29.24 -9.44
C VAL A 235 4.76 -30.40 -10.44
N SER A 236 4.52 -31.63 -9.98
CA SER A 236 4.50 -32.80 -10.85
C SER A 236 3.33 -32.73 -11.83
N ARG A 237 3.42 -33.46 -12.95
CA ARG A 237 2.35 -33.49 -13.98
C ARG A 237 1.00 -34.03 -13.46
N SER A 238 1.03 -34.82 -12.39
CA SER A 238 -0.17 -35.33 -11.71
C SER A 238 -0.87 -34.29 -10.83
N VAL A 239 -0.33 -33.07 -10.71
CA VAL A 239 -0.87 -32.01 -9.85
C VAL A 239 -1.19 -30.78 -10.71
N ARG A 240 -2.42 -30.28 -10.58
CA ARG A 240 -2.81 -28.95 -11.08
C ARG A 240 -2.63 -27.93 -9.97
N LYS A 241 -1.87 -26.87 -10.22
CA LYS A 241 -1.75 -25.75 -9.29
C LYS A 241 -2.89 -24.76 -9.52
N VAL A 242 -3.51 -24.33 -8.43
CA VAL A 242 -4.53 -23.28 -8.43
C VAL A 242 -4.05 -22.16 -7.54
N ILE A 243 -3.82 -21.00 -8.13
CA ILE A 243 -3.40 -19.80 -7.41
C ILE A 243 -4.60 -18.87 -7.32
N VAL A 244 -4.96 -18.53 -6.09
CA VAL A 244 -6.03 -17.57 -5.80
C VAL A 244 -5.36 -16.28 -5.33
N ALA A 245 -5.45 -15.23 -6.14
CA ALA A 245 -4.65 -14.04 -5.98
C ALA A 245 -5.49 -12.75 -5.98
N THR A 246 -4.96 -11.71 -5.34
CA THR A 246 -5.43 -10.34 -5.61
C THR A 246 -4.75 -9.76 -6.85
N ASN A 247 -4.91 -8.47 -7.10
CA ASN A 247 -4.19 -7.74 -8.15
C ASN A 247 -2.65 -7.79 -8.03
N VAL A 248 -2.08 -8.48 -7.04
CA VAL A 248 -0.63 -8.76 -6.94
C VAL A 248 -0.14 -9.66 -8.09
N ALA A 249 -1.01 -10.52 -8.63
CA ALA A 249 -0.66 -11.35 -9.79
C ALA A 249 -1.04 -10.69 -11.14
N GLU A 250 -1.63 -9.49 -11.11
CA GLU A 250 -2.12 -8.80 -12.30
C GLU A 250 -1.00 -8.20 -13.13
N THR A 251 0.02 -7.66 -12.45
CA THR A 251 1.20 -6.94 -12.97
C THR A 251 2.47 -7.44 -12.28
N SER A 252 3.65 -7.16 -12.86
CA SER A 252 4.97 -7.34 -12.23
C SER A 252 5.47 -8.76 -11.89
N ILE A 253 4.63 -9.80 -11.90
CA ILE A 253 5.06 -11.19 -11.56
C ILE A 253 4.61 -12.18 -12.62
N THR A 254 5.54 -12.97 -13.15
CA THR A 254 5.23 -14.06 -14.09
C THR A 254 5.19 -15.39 -13.36
N ILE A 255 4.01 -16.02 -13.30
CA ILE A 255 3.88 -17.38 -12.77
C ILE A 255 3.86 -18.36 -13.94
N SER A 256 4.87 -19.22 -14.00
CA SER A 256 4.98 -20.24 -15.05
C SER A 256 3.89 -21.30 -14.92
N GLY A 257 3.31 -21.70 -16.04
CA GLY A 257 2.35 -22.81 -16.12
C GLY A 257 0.87 -22.40 -16.15
N ILE A 258 0.56 -21.12 -15.95
CA ILE A 258 -0.81 -20.60 -16.04
C ILE A 258 -1.33 -20.73 -17.47
N VAL A 259 -2.52 -21.32 -17.60
CA VAL A 259 -3.26 -21.47 -18.86
C VAL A 259 -4.69 -20.98 -18.70
N TYR A 260 -5.28 -21.22 -17.53
CA TYR A 260 -6.64 -20.84 -17.22
C TYR A 260 -6.66 -19.64 -16.28
N VAL A 261 -7.35 -18.59 -16.66
CA VAL A 261 -7.57 -17.40 -15.83
C VAL A 261 -9.04 -17.31 -15.46
N ILE A 262 -9.34 -16.98 -14.21
CA ILE A 262 -10.69 -16.65 -13.74
C ILE A 262 -10.66 -15.22 -13.23
N ASP A 263 -11.50 -14.36 -13.80
CA ASP A 263 -11.57 -12.94 -13.44
C ASP A 263 -12.92 -12.60 -12.82
N CYS A 264 -12.93 -12.21 -11.55
CA CYS A 264 -14.16 -11.78 -10.87
C CYS A 264 -14.66 -10.40 -11.33
N GLY A 265 -13.83 -9.61 -12.03
CA GLY A 265 -14.20 -8.28 -12.53
C GLY A 265 -14.10 -7.16 -11.48
N PHE A 266 -13.59 -7.44 -10.28
CA PHE A 266 -13.43 -6.46 -9.21
C PHE A 266 -11.98 -6.32 -8.73
N VAL A 267 -11.70 -5.19 -8.09
CA VAL A 267 -10.43 -4.88 -7.45
C VAL A 267 -10.67 -3.98 -6.23
N LYS A 268 -9.84 -4.11 -5.20
CA LYS A 268 -9.87 -3.21 -4.04
C LYS A 268 -8.86 -2.08 -4.26
N LEU A 269 -9.32 -0.83 -4.30
CA LEU A 269 -8.50 0.35 -4.54
C LEU A 269 -8.59 1.33 -3.37
N ARG A 270 -7.52 2.10 -3.17
CA ARG A 270 -7.52 3.21 -2.23
C ARG A 270 -8.31 4.38 -2.83
N ALA A 271 -9.22 4.93 -2.04
CA ALA A 271 -10.04 6.06 -2.39
C ALA A 271 -10.03 7.09 -1.25
N TYR A 272 -9.87 8.35 -1.61
CA TYR A 272 -9.86 9.48 -0.71
C TYR A 272 -11.03 10.40 -1.04
N ASN A 273 -11.85 10.68 -0.03
CA ASN A 273 -12.91 11.67 -0.15
C ASN A 273 -12.42 12.99 0.47
N PRO A 274 -12.15 14.04 -0.32
CA PRO A 274 -11.63 15.29 0.21
C PRO A 274 -12.64 16.01 1.11
N ARG A 275 -13.95 15.81 0.93
CA ARG A 275 -14.97 16.44 1.78
C ARG A 275 -14.95 15.90 3.20
N THR A 276 -14.85 14.58 3.36
CA THR A 276 -14.79 13.95 4.69
C THR A 276 -13.37 13.77 5.22
N ALA A 277 -12.36 14.04 4.38
CA ALA A 277 -10.96 13.71 4.60
C ALA A 277 -10.71 12.23 4.98
N ILE A 278 -11.61 11.33 4.58
CA ILE A 278 -11.48 9.90 4.83
C ILE A 278 -10.77 9.26 3.66
N GLU A 279 -9.64 8.61 3.95
CA GLU A 279 -9.00 7.65 3.06
C GLU A 279 -9.45 6.23 3.44
N CYS A 280 -9.94 5.47 2.47
CA CYS A 280 -10.40 4.11 2.69
C CYS A 280 -10.11 3.19 1.51
N LEU A 281 -10.17 1.88 1.76
CA LEU A 281 -10.11 0.85 0.73
C LEU A 281 -11.54 0.48 0.31
N VAL A 282 -11.83 0.62 -0.99
CA VAL A 282 -13.15 0.34 -1.58
C VAL A 282 -13.03 -0.72 -2.66
N VAL A 283 -14.04 -1.58 -2.76
CA VAL A 283 -14.14 -2.54 -3.87
C VAL A 283 -14.83 -1.84 -5.04
N VAL A 284 -14.17 -1.86 -6.20
CA VAL A 284 -14.68 -1.25 -7.44
C VAL A 284 -14.50 -2.22 -8.61
N PRO A 285 -15.29 -2.08 -9.68
CA PRO A 285 -15.05 -2.80 -10.93
C PRO A 285 -13.66 -2.50 -11.48
N VAL A 286 -13.07 -3.48 -12.17
CA VAL A 286 -11.81 -3.29 -12.89
C VAL A 286 -12.00 -2.41 -14.13
N SER A 287 -10.90 -1.90 -14.68
CA SER A 287 -10.92 -1.30 -16.02
C SER A 287 -10.78 -2.36 -17.10
N GLN A 288 -11.15 -2.03 -18.34
CA GLN A 288 -10.92 -2.88 -19.50
C GLN A 288 -9.43 -3.22 -19.66
N ALA A 289 -8.54 -2.24 -19.47
CA ALA A 289 -7.10 -2.47 -19.46
C ALA A 289 -6.66 -3.51 -18.42
N SER A 290 -7.16 -3.40 -17.19
CA SER A 290 -6.89 -4.37 -16.10
C SER A 290 -7.42 -5.76 -16.43
N ALA A 291 -8.67 -5.87 -16.89
CA ALA A 291 -9.28 -7.14 -17.30
C ALA A 291 -8.53 -7.81 -18.47
N ASN A 292 -8.00 -7.02 -19.40
CA ASN A 292 -7.19 -7.52 -20.52
C ASN A 292 -5.80 -8.00 -20.04
N GLN A 293 -5.19 -7.29 -19.09
CA GLN A 293 -3.94 -7.74 -18.46
C GLN A 293 -4.12 -9.04 -17.68
N ARG A 294 -5.23 -9.18 -16.95
CA ARG A 294 -5.61 -10.43 -16.26
C ARG A 294 -5.73 -11.58 -17.26
N ALA A 295 -6.51 -11.39 -18.33
CA ALA A 295 -6.67 -12.40 -19.39
C ALA A 295 -5.33 -12.80 -20.02
N GLY A 296 -4.46 -11.82 -20.30
CA GLY A 296 -3.13 -12.04 -20.86
C GLY A 296 -2.20 -12.92 -20.01
N ARG A 297 -2.51 -13.15 -18.72
CA ARG A 297 -1.75 -14.08 -17.86
C ARG A 297 -1.88 -15.54 -18.30
N GLY A 298 -2.98 -15.91 -18.96
CA GLY A 298 -3.16 -17.25 -19.53
C GLY A 298 -2.36 -17.51 -20.81
N GLY A 299 -1.97 -16.44 -21.52
CA GLY A 299 -1.33 -16.52 -22.85
C GLY A 299 0.20 -16.47 -22.84
N ARG A 300 0.86 -16.53 -21.69
CA ARG A 300 2.33 -16.34 -21.60
C ARG A 300 3.16 -17.55 -22.02
N ASN A 301 2.63 -18.76 -21.84
CA ASN A 301 3.38 -20.00 -22.11
C ASN A 301 2.85 -20.76 -23.32
N ARG A 302 1.53 -20.72 -23.55
CA ARG A 302 0.79 -21.38 -24.65
C ARG A 302 -0.61 -20.79 -24.71
N SER A 303 -1.42 -21.21 -25.70
CA SER A 303 -2.81 -20.77 -25.81
C SER A 303 -3.58 -21.06 -24.52
N GLY A 304 -4.35 -20.08 -24.06
CA GLY A 304 -5.02 -20.09 -22.77
C GLY A 304 -6.51 -19.83 -22.87
N LYS A 305 -7.20 -19.88 -21.73
CA LYS A 305 -8.63 -19.52 -21.61
C LYS A 305 -8.82 -18.58 -20.44
N CYS A 306 -9.64 -17.54 -20.62
CA CYS A 306 -10.03 -16.60 -19.58
C CYS A 306 -11.54 -16.67 -19.36
N TYR A 307 -11.94 -16.99 -18.14
CA TYR A 307 -13.34 -17.03 -17.71
C TYR A 307 -13.66 -15.78 -16.90
N ARG A 308 -14.39 -14.84 -17.51
CA ARG A 308 -14.87 -13.62 -16.86
C ARG A 308 -16.20 -13.92 -16.19
N LEU A 309 -16.28 -13.69 -14.88
CA LEU A 309 -17.48 -13.96 -14.08
C LEU A 309 -18.52 -12.81 -14.18
N TYR A 310 -18.60 -12.19 -15.36
CA TYR A 310 -19.48 -11.10 -15.70
C TYR A 310 -19.86 -11.20 -17.18
N THR A 311 -20.92 -10.48 -17.58
CA THR A 311 -21.40 -10.48 -18.97
C THR A 311 -20.50 -9.66 -19.87
N GLU A 312 -20.57 -9.92 -21.17
CA GLU A 312 -19.85 -9.12 -22.19
C GLU A 312 -20.31 -7.65 -22.17
N GLU A 313 -21.62 -7.41 -22.04
CA GLU A 313 -22.18 -6.06 -21.86
C GLU A 313 -21.60 -5.34 -20.63
N ALA A 314 -21.38 -6.06 -19.53
CA ALA A 314 -20.76 -5.48 -18.35
C ALA A 314 -19.30 -5.10 -18.61
N PHE A 315 -18.55 -5.89 -19.41
CA PHE A 315 -17.18 -5.58 -19.82
C PHE A 315 -17.10 -4.30 -20.65
N ASP A 316 -17.98 -4.16 -21.64
CA ASP A 316 -17.99 -3.00 -22.54
C ASP A 316 -18.30 -1.70 -21.79
N ASN A 317 -19.10 -1.78 -20.73
CA ASN A 317 -19.42 -0.66 -19.84
C ASN A 317 -18.32 -0.34 -18.80
N LEU A 318 -17.26 -1.15 -18.68
CA LEU A 318 -16.14 -0.84 -17.79
C LEU A 318 -15.34 0.37 -18.29
N PRO A 319 -14.74 1.17 -17.39
CA PRO A 319 -13.85 2.25 -17.79
C PRO A 319 -12.64 1.69 -18.55
N GLN A 320 -12.19 2.40 -19.59
CA GLN A 320 -11.06 1.95 -20.41
C GLN A 320 -9.77 1.75 -19.59
N SER A 321 -9.47 2.70 -18.71
CA SER A 321 -8.27 2.70 -17.86
C SER A 321 -8.62 3.00 -16.41
N THR A 322 -7.83 2.45 -15.49
CA THR A 322 -7.94 2.76 -14.07
C THR A 322 -7.53 4.20 -13.79
N VAL A 323 -8.32 4.95 -13.02
CA VAL A 323 -7.98 6.33 -12.60
C VAL A 323 -6.64 6.34 -11.84
N PRO A 324 -5.68 7.24 -12.16
CA PRO A 324 -4.38 7.31 -11.47
C PRO A 324 -4.50 7.51 -9.96
N GLU A 325 -3.54 6.98 -9.20
CA GLU A 325 -3.53 7.09 -7.73
C GLU A 325 -3.45 8.56 -7.25
N MET A 326 -2.75 9.42 -8.00
CA MET A 326 -2.67 10.87 -7.76
C MET A 326 -4.04 11.55 -7.63
N GLN A 327 -5.09 11.01 -8.26
CA GLN A 327 -6.42 11.63 -8.25
C GLN A 327 -7.36 11.05 -7.19
N ARG A 328 -6.95 10.00 -6.49
CA ARG A 328 -7.82 9.23 -5.57
C ARG A 328 -7.21 8.90 -4.21
N SER A 329 -6.02 9.41 -3.89
CA SER A 329 -5.33 9.17 -2.62
C SER A 329 -5.07 10.46 -1.84
N ASN A 330 -4.72 10.34 -0.56
CA ASN A 330 -4.31 11.47 0.25
C ASN A 330 -2.96 12.05 -0.23
N LEU A 331 -2.94 13.35 -0.53
CA LEU A 331 -1.79 14.03 -1.12
C LEU A 331 -0.84 14.64 -0.08
N ALA A 332 -1.19 14.66 1.21
CA ALA A 332 -0.36 15.29 2.25
C ALA A 332 1.10 14.78 2.27
N PRO A 333 1.40 13.46 2.18
CA PRO A 333 2.78 12.99 2.15
C PRO A 333 3.57 13.49 0.93
N VAL A 334 2.89 13.62 -0.21
CA VAL A 334 3.49 14.00 -1.50
C VAL A 334 3.77 15.48 -1.56
N ILE A 335 2.78 16.29 -1.18
CA ILE A 335 2.93 17.74 -1.16
C ILE A 335 4.07 18.13 -0.23
N LEU A 336 4.18 17.46 0.92
CA LEU A 336 5.27 17.67 1.86
C LEU A 336 6.65 17.36 1.22
N GLN A 337 6.78 16.24 0.50
CA GLN A 337 8.01 15.88 -0.20
C GLN A 337 8.35 16.85 -1.35
N LEU A 338 7.36 17.26 -2.15
CA LEU A 338 7.55 18.24 -3.22
C LEU A 338 8.05 19.57 -2.64
N LYS A 339 7.48 20.01 -1.52
CA LYS A 339 7.92 21.20 -0.78
C LYS A 339 9.35 21.06 -0.28
N ALA A 340 9.71 19.92 0.32
CA ALA A 340 11.08 19.64 0.77
C ALA A 340 12.10 19.59 -0.38
N LEU A 341 11.68 19.24 -1.60
CA LEU A 341 12.48 19.33 -2.82
C LEU A 341 12.62 20.75 -3.39
N GLY A 342 12.07 21.77 -2.70
CA GLY A 342 12.12 23.17 -3.13
C GLY A 342 11.05 23.53 -4.18
N ILE A 343 9.99 22.73 -4.32
CA ILE A 343 8.87 23.06 -5.21
C ILE A 343 7.82 23.85 -4.42
N ASP A 344 8.01 25.16 -4.37
CA ASP A 344 7.11 26.06 -3.65
C ASP A 344 5.72 26.12 -4.28
N ASN A 345 5.64 26.28 -5.59
CA ASN A 345 4.35 26.32 -6.27
C ASN A 345 3.96 24.92 -6.79
N VAL A 346 3.35 24.13 -5.90
CA VAL A 346 2.87 22.79 -6.22
C VAL A 346 1.76 22.83 -7.28
N LEU A 347 0.95 23.90 -7.34
CA LEU A 347 -0.09 24.05 -8.36
C LEU A 347 0.46 24.19 -9.79
N ARG A 348 1.69 24.72 -9.92
CA ARG A 348 2.41 24.83 -11.21
C ARG A 348 3.35 23.66 -11.47
N PHE A 349 3.36 22.65 -10.60
CA PHE A 349 4.11 21.44 -10.87
C PHE A 349 3.49 20.69 -12.05
N HIS A 350 4.35 20.16 -12.93
CA HIS A 350 3.92 19.48 -14.15
C HIS A 350 3.56 18.04 -13.79
N PHE A 351 2.35 17.82 -13.29
CA PHE A 351 1.81 16.49 -13.07
C PHE A 351 1.41 15.86 -14.42
N MET A 352 1.67 14.55 -14.59
CA MET A 352 1.13 13.81 -15.73
C MET A 352 -0.40 13.71 -15.65
N SER A 353 -0.94 13.52 -14.45
CA SER A 353 -2.38 13.66 -14.20
C SER A 353 -2.57 14.57 -12.99
N PRO A 354 -3.07 15.80 -13.19
CA PRO A 354 -3.20 16.75 -12.09
C PRO A 354 -4.19 16.24 -11.05
N PRO A 355 -3.86 16.38 -9.75
CA PRO A 355 -4.79 16.02 -8.67
C PRO A 355 -5.99 17.00 -8.61
N PRO A 356 -7.13 16.57 -8.06
CA PRO A 356 -8.26 17.46 -7.78
C PRO A 356 -7.86 18.61 -6.84
N ALA A 357 -8.32 19.83 -7.14
CA ALA A 357 -7.99 21.01 -6.35
C ALA A 357 -8.40 20.87 -4.87
N GLN A 358 -9.59 20.30 -4.61
CA GLN A 358 -10.07 20.05 -3.25
C GLN A 358 -9.14 19.13 -2.45
N SER A 359 -8.60 18.09 -3.07
CA SER A 359 -7.65 17.18 -2.43
C SER A 359 -6.32 17.87 -2.11
N MET A 360 -5.87 18.80 -2.97
CA MET A 360 -4.67 19.61 -2.69
C MET A 360 -4.89 20.59 -1.53
N VAL A 361 -6.03 21.28 -1.50
CA VAL A 361 -6.39 22.19 -0.40
C VAL A 361 -6.41 21.44 0.93
N GLN A 362 -7.09 20.30 0.99
CA GLN A 362 -7.17 19.48 2.20
C GLN A 362 -5.82 18.95 2.67
N ALA A 363 -4.95 18.56 1.74
CA ALA A 363 -3.59 18.16 2.07
C ALA A 363 -2.76 19.32 2.63
N LEU A 364 -2.87 20.53 2.07
CA LEU A 364 -2.21 21.73 2.60
C LEU A 364 -2.74 22.13 3.98
N GLU A 365 -4.05 22.09 4.18
CA GLU A 365 -4.70 22.36 5.47
C GLU A 365 -4.21 21.39 6.56
N LEU A 366 -4.14 20.09 6.25
CA LEU A 366 -3.62 19.09 7.18
C LEU A 366 -2.15 19.35 7.52
N LEU A 367 -1.31 19.62 6.53
CA LEU A 367 0.12 19.88 6.76
C LEU A 367 0.36 21.18 7.54
N TYR A 368 -0.45 22.21 7.31
CA TYR A 368 -0.45 23.44 8.11
C TYR A 368 -0.88 23.15 9.55
N ALA A 369 -1.96 22.37 9.74
CA ALA A 369 -2.43 21.98 11.07
C ALA A 369 -1.42 21.11 11.84
N LEU A 370 -0.62 20.29 11.16
CA LEU A 370 0.47 19.52 11.78
C LEU A 370 1.68 20.40 12.14
N GLY A 371 1.70 21.68 11.72
CA GLY A 371 2.82 22.59 11.86
C GLY A 371 3.95 22.34 10.87
N GLY A 372 3.73 21.49 9.86
CA GLY A 372 4.71 21.20 8.81
C GLY A 372 4.81 22.31 7.76
N LEU A 373 3.76 23.11 7.59
CA LEU A 373 3.74 24.29 6.73
C LEU A 373 3.40 25.55 7.53
N ASP A 374 3.91 26.70 7.08
CA ASP A 374 3.52 28.01 7.60
C ASP A 374 2.26 28.56 6.88
N LYS A 375 1.82 29.75 7.29
CA LYS A 375 0.65 30.45 6.71
C LYS A 375 0.81 30.81 5.23
N ASP A 376 2.05 30.90 4.75
CA ASP A 376 2.41 31.17 3.35
C ASP A 376 2.60 29.85 2.56
N CYS A 377 2.22 28.71 3.17
CA CYS A 377 2.41 27.36 2.67
C CYS A 377 3.88 26.97 2.41
N ARG A 378 4.85 27.60 3.07
CA ARG A 378 6.27 27.21 3.03
C ARG A 378 6.56 26.15 4.08
N LEU A 379 7.56 25.34 3.83
CA LEU A 379 8.00 24.32 4.79
C LEU A 379 8.54 24.98 6.05
N THR A 380 8.06 24.57 7.22
CA THR A 380 8.57 25.11 8.49
C THR A 380 9.92 24.52 8.84
N GLU A 381 10.78 25.33 9.47
CA GLU A 381 12.07 24.90 9.98
C GLU A 381 12.10 25.00 11.53
N PRO A 382 12.58 23.98 12.25
CA PRO A 382 13.05 22.69 11.73
C PRO A 382 11.92 21.64 11.56
N LEU A 383 10.69 21.92 12.04
CA LEU A 383 9.63 20.91 12.17
C LEU A 383 9.21 20.29 10.83
N GLY A 384 8.77 21.09 9.86
CA GLY A 384 8.32 20.63 8.54
C GLY A 384 9.39 19.85 7.78
N MET A 385 10.63 20.35 7.80
CA MET A 385 11.77 19.65 7.18
C MET A 385 12.01 18.27 7.81
N ARG A 386 11.96 18.19 9.15
CA ARG A 386 12.09 16.90 9.86
C ARG A 386 10.95 15.96 9.54
N ILE A 387 9.70 16.43 9.47
CA ILE A 387 8.54 15.62 9.09
C ILE A 387 8.73 15.05 7.67
N ALA A 388 9.21 15.86 6.73
CA ALA A 388 9.44 15.45 5.33
C ALA A 388 10.53 14.38 5.18
N GLU A 389 11.57 14.41 6.02
CA GLU A 389 12.65 13.43 6.00
C GLU A 389 12.22 12.03 6.50
N PHE A 390 11.18 11.95 7.33
CA PHE A 390 10.66 10.67 7.81
C PHE A 390 10.03 9.88 6.67
N PRO A 391 10.37 8.58 6.53
CA PRO A 391 9.68 7.71 5.60
C PRO A 391 8.39 7.21 6.25
N LEU A 392 7.48 8.10 6.66
CA LEU A 392 6.20 7.78 7.31
C LEU A 392 5.10 8.75 6.84
N ASN A 393 3.84 8.48 7.21
CA ASN A 393 2.78 9.48 7.07
C ASN A 393 3.12 10.73 7.93
N PRO A 394 2.83 11.96 7.48
CA PRO A 394 3.07 13.18 8.26
C PRO A 394 2.54 13.13 9.71
N MET A 395 1.39 12.49 9.96
CA MET A 395 0.83 12.33 11.32
C MET A 395 1.72 11.48 12.23
N PHE A 396 2.23 10.35 11.73
CA PHE A 396 3.19 9.51 12.46
C PHE A 396 4.53 10.24 12.69
N ALA A 397 4.99 11.00 11.70
CA ALA A 397 6.23 11.77 11.83
C ALA A 397 6.10 12.89 12.89
N LYS A 398 4.95 13.59 12.92
CA LYS A 398 4.63 14.58 13.96
C LYS A 398 4.59 13.93 15.35
N MET A 399 3.88 12.82 15.50
CA MET A 399 3.82 12.05 16.75
C MET A 399 5.22 11.66 17.26
N LEU A 400 6.09 11.15 16.38
CA LEU A 400 7.45 10.77 16.74
C LEU A 400 8.31 11.97 17.19
N LEU A 401 8.18 13.13 16.53
CA LEU A 401 8.92 14.33 16.90
C LEU A 401 8.45 14.93 18.22
N GLU A 402 7.14 14.92 18.49
CA GLU A 402 6.56 15.42 19.75
C GLU A 402 6.79 14.49 20.94
N SER A 403 7.08 13.20 20.71
CA SER A 403 7.28 12.22 21.78
C SER A 403 8.38 12.60 22.78
N GLY A 404 9.36 13.41 22.35
CA GLY A 404 10.38 13.96 23.23
C GLY A 404 9.86 15.01 24.21
N ASN A 405 8.79 15.73 23.89
CA ASN A 405 8.20 16.73 24.77
C ASN A 405 7.31 16.09 25.85
N PHE A 406 6.68 14.96 25.52
CA PHE A 406 5.84 14.20 26.44
C PHE A 406 6.59 13.19 27.32
N GLY A 407 7.88 12.94 27.06
CA GLY A 407 8.64 11.97 27.85
C GLY A 407 8.45 10.49 27.45
N CYS A 408 7.77 10.20 26.34
CA CYS A 408 7.36 8.84 25.94
C CYS A 408 7.97 8.36 24.61
N SER A 409 9.18 8.84 24.30
CA SER A 409 9.85 8.60 23.01
C SER A 409 10.11 7.12 22.71
N GLN A 410 10.36 6.28 23.71
CA GLN A 410 10.70 4.86 23.50
C GLN A 410 9.47 4.03 23.13
N GLU A 411 8.35 4.33 23.77
CA GLU A 411 7.04 3.73 23.59
C GLU A 411 6.50 4.12 22.22
N ILE A 412 6.47 5.42 21.92
CA ILE A 412 5.98 5.96 20.65
C ILE A 412 6.82 5.45 19.45
N LEU A 413 8.13 5.33 19.62
CA LEU A 413 9.00 4.73 18.61
C LEU A 413 8.62 3.26 18.32
N SER A 414 8.27 2.50 19.36
CA SER A 414 7.86 1.10 19.22
C SER A 414 6.48 0.99 18.59
N ILE A 415 5.53 1.83 19.01
CA ILE A 415 4.18 1.93 18.42
C ILE A 415 4.27 2.29 16.95
N ALA A 416 5.00 3.35 16.59
CA ALA A 416 5.14 3.80 15.21
C ALA A 416 5.70 2.70 14.30
N ALA A 417 6.68 1.92 14.78
CA ALA A 417 7.25 0.80 14.06
C ALA A 417 6.26 -0.37 13.87
N MET A 418 5.52 -0.72 14.93
CA MET A 418 4.50 -1.77 14.89
C MET A 418 3.36 -1.42 13.92
N MET A 419 2.91 -0.15 13.91
CA MET A 419 1.86 0.32 13.00
C MET A 419 2.26 0.30 11.52
N GLN A 420 3.54 0.14 11.18
CA GLN A 420 3.97 -0.06 9.78
C GLN A 420 3.85 -1.51 9.30
N ILE A 421 3.54 -2.45 10.20
CA ILE A 421 3.46 -3.88 9.90
C ILE A 421 2.00 -4.31 9.86
N GLN A 422 1.61 -4.92 8.74
CA GLN A 422 0.27 -5.50 8.58
C GLN A 422 0.21 -6.91 9.19
N ASN A 423 -0.96 -7.27 9.73
CA ASN A 423 -1.28 -8.64 10.17
C ASN A 423 -0.28 -9.21 11.20
N ILE A 424 -0.05 -8.48 12.30
CA ILE A 424 0.78 -8.96 13.43
C ILE A 424 0.12 -10.16 14.12
N PHE A 425 -1.18 -10.05 14.39
CA PHE A 425 -1.99 -11.15 14.91
C PHE A 425 -2.37 -12.11 13.79
N VAL A 426 -2.03 -13.39 13.97
CA VAL A 426 -2.37 -14.47 13.04
C VAL A 426 -3.55 -15.23 13.63
N ILE A 427 -4.61 -15.43 12.86
CA ILE A 427 -5.78 -16.19 13.32
C ILE A 427 -5.97 -17.40 12.39
N PRO A 428 -5.40 -18.57 12.73
CA PRO A 428 -5.59 -19.78 11.94
C PRO A 428 -7.05 -20.22 11.94
N SER A 429 -7.58 -20.62 10.78
CA SER A 429 -8.99 -21.02 10.64
C SER A 429 -9.39 -22.19 11.55
N ASN A 430 -8.46 -23.09 11.88
CA ASN A 430 -8.68 -24.24 12.74
C ASN A 430 -8.55 -23.94 14.25
N GLN A 431 -7.98 -22.80 14.64
CA GLN A 431 -7.66 -22.47 16.04
C GLN A 431 -8.16 -21.07 16.45
N LYS A 432 -9.21 -20.56 15.78
CA LYS A 432 -9.73 -19.19 15.98
C LYS A 432 -9.98 -18.85 17.45
N SER A 433 -10.71 -19.70 18.18
CA SER A 433 -11.06 -19.44 19.59
C SER A 433 -9.84 -19.41 20.51
N GLN A 434 -8.85 -20.28 20.24
CA GLN A 434 -7.60 -20.30 21.00
C GLN A 434 -6.75 -19.06 20.71
N ALA A 435 -6.62 -18.68 19.43
CA ALA A 435 -5.89 -17.49 19.01
C ALA A 435 -6.46 -16.23 19.66
N ILE A 436 -7.78 -16.03 19.59
CA ILE A 436 -8.44 -14.88 20.22
C ILE A 436 -8.19 -14.84 21.74
N ARG A 437 -8.26 -15.99 22.42
CA ARG A 437 -8.00 -16.07 23.87
C ARG A 437 -6.56 -15.69 24.21
N VAL A 438 -5.59 -16.07 23.37
CA VAL A 438 -4.19 -15.70 23.58
C VAL A 438 -3.95 -14.23 23.26
N HIS A 439 -4.54 -13.70 22.17
CA HIS A 439 -4.44 -12.29 21.80
C HIS A 439 -5.00 -11.37 22.88
N ARG A 440 -6.10 -11.75 23.54
CA ARG A 440 -6.65 -11.01 24.68
C ARG A 440 -5.67 -10.80 25.83
N LYS A 441 -4.64 -11.66 25.99
CA LYS A 441 -3.62 -11.46 27.02
C LYS A 441 -2.73 -10.25 26.76
N PHE A 442 -2.66 -9.79 25.52
CA PHE A 442 -1.92 -8.58 25.13
C PHE A 442 -2.80 -7.33 25.11
N ALA A 443 -4.13 -7.49 25.17
CA ALA A 443 -5.07 -6.39 25.05
C ALA A 443 -4.91 -5.41 26.21
N VAL A 444 -4.97 -4.13 25.86
CA VAL A 444 -4.86 -2.99 26.79
C VAL A 444 -6.13 -2.17 26.66
N GLU A 445 -6.75 -1.80 27.79
CA GLU A 445 -8.09 -1.18 27.84
C GLU A 445 -8.13 0.19 27.14
N GLU A 446 -7.01 0.90 27.13
CA GLU A 446 -6.83 2.20 26.50
C GLU A 446 -6.82 2.12 24.96
N GLY A 447 -6.53 0.94 24.37
CA GLY A 447 -6.76 0.65 22.96
C GLY A 447 -5.66 -0.08 22.21
N ASP A 448 -5.79 -0.08 20.87
CA ASP A 448 -4.99 -0.91 19.97
C ASP A 448 -3.51 -0.47 19.91
N HIS A 449 -3.21 0.83 20.06
CA HIS A 449 -1.84 1.33 20.03
C HIS A 449 -0.98 0.78 21.16
N LEU A 450 -1.50 0.83 22.39
CA LEU A 450 -0.82 0.28 23.57
C LEU A 450 -0.82 -1.25 23.55
N THR A 451 -1.84 -1.88 22.98
CA THR A 451 -1.82 -3.33 22.71
C THR A 451 -0.64 -3.71 21.82
N MET A 452 -0.33 -2.95 20.77
CA MET A 452 0.84 -3.20 19.92
C MET A 452 2.17 -2.97 20.64
N LEU A 453 2.23 -2.00 21.55
CA LEU A 453 3.40 -1.79 22.41
C LEU A 453 3.64 -3.03 23.29
N ASN A 454 2.60 -3.53 23.96
CA ASN A 454 2.68 -4.70 24.82
C ASN A 454 3.17 -5.95 24.05
N VAL A 455 2.65 -6.17 22.83
CA VAL A 455 3.12 -7.25 21.94
C VAL A 455 4.62 -7.11 21.62
N TYR A 456 5.07 -5.88 21.31
CA TYR A 456 6.47 -5.62 20.99
C TYR A 456 7.38 -5.88 22.19
N GLU A 457 7.04 -5.35 23.37
CA GLU A 457 7.81 -5.54 24.60
C GLU A 457 7.90 -7.00 25.01
N ALA A 458 6.77 -7.73 24.94
CA ALA A 458 6.76 -9.16 25.20
C ALA A 458 7.67 -9.94 24.23
N PHE A 459 7.65 -9.58 22.94
CA PHE A 459 8.52 -10.20 21.94
C PHE A 459 10.02 -9.97 22.22
N ILE A 460 10.38 -8.76 22.65
CA ILE A 460 11.76 -8.43 23.04
C ILE A 460 12.16 -9.15 24.33
N LYS A 461 11.28 -9.19 25.34
CA LYS A 461 11.50 -9.88 26.62
C LYS A 461 11.76 -11.38 26.42
N HIS A 462 11.08 -12.00 25.45
CA HIS A 462 11.29 -13.40 25.06
C HIS A 462 12.40 -13.59 24.01
N ASN A 463 13.38 -12.68 23.94
CA ASN A 463 14.57 -12.76 23.09
C ASN A 463 14.28 -12.98 21.60
N LYS A 464 13.17 -12.41 21.09
CA LYS A 464 12.77 -12.55 19.68
C LYS A 464 12.63 -14.02 19.26
N ASN A 465 12.11 -14.87 20.14
CA ASN A 465 11.99 -16.31 19.90
C ASN A 465 10.86 -16.63 18.90
N SER A 466 11.19 -17.34 17.81
CA SER A 466 10.22 -17.77 16.80
C SER A 466 9.18 -18.76 17.34
N GLN A 467 9.55 -19.66 18.26
CA GLN A 467 8.62 -20.63 18.84
C GLN A 467 7.57 -19.92 19.73
N TRP A 468 8.02 -18.94 20.53
CA TRP A 468 7.11 -18.13 21.35
C TRP A 468 6.06 -17.40 20.49
N CYS A 469 6.47 -16.85 19.34
CA CYS A 469 5.54 -16.24 18.40
C CYS A 469 4.51 -17.24 17.86
N GLN A 470 4.91 -18.48 17.57
CA GLN A 470 3.98 -19.51 17.09
C GLN A 470 2.96 -19.88 18.17
N GLU A 471 3.40 -20.07 19.41
CA GLU A 471 2.53 -20.36 20.56
C GLU A 471 1.54 -19.22 20.86
N HIS A 472 1.94 -17.97 20.56
CA HIS A 472 1.12 -16.78 20.77
C HIS A 472 0.35 -16.31 19.53
N PHE A 473 0.40 -17.08 18.44
CA PHE A 473 -0.25 -16.75 17.18
C PHE A 473 0.14 -15.36 16.64
N LEU A 474 1.44 -15.07 16.69
CA LEU A 474 2.05 -13.82 16.24
C LEU A 474 2.91 -14.05 15.00
N ASN A 475 2.91 -13.06 14.10
CA ASN A 475 3.73 -13.09 12.90
C ASN A 475 5.20 -12.76 13.21
N TYR A 476 6.02 -13.80 13.39
CA TYR A 476 7.46 -13.67 13.68
C TYR A 476 8.20 -12.77 12.67
N LYS A 477 7.99 -12.98 11.37
CA LYS A 477 8.65 -12.17 10.32
C LYS A 477 8.23 -10.71 10.38
N GLY A 478 6.94 -10.46 10.66
CA GLY A 478 6.40 -9.13 10.89
C GLY A 478 7.07 -8.43 12.08
N LEU A 479 7.24 -9.12 13.21
CA LEU A 479 7.87 -8.59 14.42
C LEU A 479 9.37 -8.33 14.25
N VAL A 480 10.11 -9.25 13.60
CA VAL A 480 11.53 -9.02 13.25
C VAL A 480 11.68 -7.79 12.35
N ARG A 481 10.75 -7.61 11.41
CA ARG A 481 10.71 -6.41 10.57
C ARG A 481 10.38 -5.16 11.38
N ALA A 482 9.45 -5.22 12.34
CA ALA A 482 9.16 -4.12 13.25
C ALA A 482 10.41 -3.66 14.02
N VAL A 483 11.23 -4.60 14.53
CA VAL A 483 12.52 -4.29 15.18
C VAL A 483 13.45 -3.55 14.22
N THR A 484 13.52 -3.97 12.96
CA THR A 484 14.36 -3.32 11.94
C THR A 484 13.89 -1.90 11.62
N VAL A 485 12.57 -1.72 11.45
CA VAL A 485 11.94 -0.40 11.24
C VAL A 485 12.22 0.51 12.44
N ARG A 486 12.07 -0.02 13.66
CA ARG A 486 12.32 0.71 14.91
C ARG A 486 13.75 1.22 15.00
N GLU A 487 14.75 0.39 14.69
CA GLU A 487 16.15 0.84 14.71
C GLU A 487 16.46 1.89 13.64
N GLN A 488 15.80 1.84 12.48
CA GLN A 488 15.95 2.89 11.47
C GLN A 488 15.31 4.21 11.90
N LEU A 489 14.10 4.16 12.48
CA LEU A 489 13.44 5.35 13.02
C LEU A 489 14.22 5.94 14.20
N LYS A 490 14.82 5.10 15.05
CA LYS A 490 15.69 5.52 16.15
C LYS A 490 16.90 6.33 15.65
N LYS A 491 17.52 5.93 14.53
CA LYS A 491 18.62 6.69 13.92
C LYS A 491 18.18 8.11 13.53
N LEU A 492 16.96 8.26 12.99
CA LEU A 492 16.39 9.57 12.66
C LEU A 492 16.09 10.39 13.92
N LEU A 493 15.51 9.79 14.96
CA LEU A 493 15.27 10.48 16.24
C LEU A 493 16.57 10.99 16.87
N VAL A 494 17.63 10.19 16.82
CA VAL A 494 18.97 10.60 17.28
C VAL A 494 19.51 11.74 16.42
N LYS A 495 19.39 11.66 15.09
CA LYS A 495 19.78 12.75 14.16
C LYS A 495 19.06 14.07 14.50
N PHE A 496 17.77 14.00 14.83
CA PHE A 496 16.95 15.16 15.16
C PHE A 496 17.02 15.59 16.63
N GLN A 497 17.86 14.93 17.44
CA GLN A 497 18.08 15.21 18.85
C GLN A 497 16.81 15.12 19.70
N VAL A 498 15.90 14.19 19.36
CA VAL A 498 14.72 13.91 20.20
C VAL A 498 15.19 13.19 21.48
N PRO A 499 14.87 13.71 22.68
CA PRO A 499 15.26 13.07 23.94
C PRO A 499 14.79 11.63 24.03
N LYS A 500 15.65 10.74 24.55
CA LYS A 500 15.32 9.34 24.81
C LYS A 500 14.75 9.20 26.21
N MET A 501 13.45 9.38 26.33
CA MET A 501 12.69 9.24 27.58
C MET A 501 11.66 8.10 27.46
N SER A 502 11.31 7.52 28.60
CA SER A 502 10.27 6.50 28.77
C SER A 502 9.23 7.03 29.75
N SER A 503 7.97 6.67 29.54
CA SER A 503 6.88 7.03 30.47
C SER A 503 6.83 6.12 31.69
N GLU A 504 7.79 5.20 31.85
CA GLU A 504 7.90 4.27 32.99
C GLU A 504 6.62 3.44 33.25
N GLY A 505 5.81 3.23 32.20
CA GLY A 505 4.56 2.47 32.26
C GLY A 505 3.30 3.33 32.41
N ASP A 506 3.40 4.65 32.50
CA ASP A 506 2.25 5.55 32.46
C ASP A 506 1.71 5.66 31.02
N PRO A 507 0.43 5.32 30.76
CA PRO A 507 -0.17 5.45 29.44
C PRO A 507 -0.51 6.90 29.07
N ASP A 508 -0.74 7.82 30.02
CA ASP A 508 -1.23 9.18 29.72
C ASP A 508 -0.30 9.98 28.77
N PRO A 509 1.03 10.03 29.01
CA PRO A 509 1.93 10.73 28.11
C PRO A 509 1.98 10.10 26.71
N VAL A 510 1.82 8.77 26.62
CA VAL A 510 1.77 8.05 25.34
C VAL A 510 0.50 8.45 24.59
N LEU A 511 -0.66 8.39 25.25
CA LEU A 511 -1.96 8.73 24.65
C LEU A 511 -2.01 10.17 24.15
N ARG A 512 -1.56 11.13 24.97
CA ARG A 512 -1.50 12.55 24.60
C ARG A 512 -0.54 12.77 23.44
N CYS A 513 0.59 12.07 23.40
CA CYS A 513 1.50 12.12 22.26
C CYS A 513 0.83 11.59 20.97
N ILE A 514 0.09 10.47 21.03
CA ILE A 514 -0.63 9.96 19.84
C ILE A 514 -1.66 11.01 19.36
N VAL A 515 -2.40 11.64 20.28
CA VAL A 515 -3.35 12.71 19.94
C VAL A 515 -2.65 13.88 19.23
N SER A 516 -1.44 14.27 19.64
CA SER A 516 -0.70 15.36 19.01
C SER A 516 -0.38 15.14 17.52
N GLY A 517 -0.32 13.87 17.07
CA GLY A 517 -0.15 13.52 15.66
C GLY A 517 -1.45 13.22 14.93
N PHE A 518 -2.41 12.58 15.61
CA PHE A 518 -3.64 12.04 15.03
C PHE A 518 -4.90 12.85 15.36
N PHE A 519 -4.77 14.07 15.88
CA PHE A 519 -5.90 14.92 16.25
C PHE A 519 -6.92 15.11 15.11
N ALA A 520 -6.50 15.09 13.84
CA ALA A 520 -7.38 15.21 12.69
C ALA A 520 -8.31 13.99 12.51
N ASN A 521 -7.87 12.81 12.98
CA ASN A 521 -8.59 11.55 12.88
C ASN A 521 -9.25 11.20 14.22
N ALA A 522 -10.21 12.01 14.63
CA ALA A 522 -10.94 11.83 15.88
C ALA A 522 -12.44 11.61 15.64
N ALA A 523 -13.04 10.73 16.45
CA ALA A 523 -14.45 10.41 16.42
C ALA A 523 -15.06 10.41 17.83
N ARG A 524 -16.35 10.72 17.91
CA ARG A 524 -17.13 10.73 19.16
C ARG A 524 -18.26 9.72 19.10
N PHE A 525 -18.54 9.07 20.22
CA PHE A 525 -19.68 8.16 20.35
C PHE A 525 -20.98 8.94 20.36
N HIS A 526 -21.90 8.59 19.47
CA HIS A 526 -23.19 9.24 19.31
C HIS A 526 -24.30 8.42 20.00
N SER A 527 -25.39 9.08 20.39
CA SER A 527 -26.53 8.43 21.06
C SER A 527 -27.22 7.35 20.21
N THR A 528 -26.99 7.35 18.90
CA THR A 528 -27.47 6.32 17.97
C THR A 528 -26.70 4.99 18.09
N GLY A 529 -25.65 4.92 18.90
CA GLY A 529 -24.82 3.72 19.05
C GLY A 529 -23.69 3.58 18.02
N ALA A 530 -23.50 4.59 17.17
CA ALA A 530 -22.40 4.67 16.21
C ALA A 530 -21.42 5.79 16.59
N TYR A 531 -20.21 5.77 16.05
CA TYR A 531 -19.28 6.89 16.16
C TYR A 531 -19.53 7.91 15.05
N ARG A 532 -19.19 9.17 15.30
CA ARG A 532 -19.20 10.23 14.28
C ARG A 532 -17.90 11.01 14.28
N THR A 533 -17.35 11.29 13.10
CA THR A 533 -16.18 12.15 12.94
C THR A 533 -16.47 13.54 13.49
N ILE A 534 -15.49 14.18 14.14
CA ILE A 534 -15.70 15.52 14.72
C ILE A 534 -15.92 16.58 13.64
N ARG A 535 -15.16 16.51 12.55
CA ARG A 535 -15.17 17.51 11.47
C ARG A 535 -16.50 17.53 10.72
N ASP A 536 -16.89 16.39 10.16
CA ASP A 536 -17.95 16.31 9.14
C ASP A 536 -19.17 15.47 9.59
N ASP A 537 -19.22 15.06 10.87
CA ASP A 537 -20.31 14.26 11.46
C ASP A 537 -20.63 12.96 10.68
N HIS A 538 -19.62 12.39 10.01
CA HIS A 538 -19.73 11.16 9.24
C HIS A 538 -19.77 9.93 10.15
N GLU A 539 -20.68 9.00 9.89
CA GLU A 539 -20.87 7.81 10.71
C GLU A 539 -19.75 6.77 10.51
N LEU A 540 -19.17 6.32 11.62
CA LEU A 540 -18.10 5.34 11.69
C LEU A 540 -18.41 4.28 12.76
N HIS A 541 -17.81 3.10 12.63
CA HIS A 541 -17.95 1.97 13.55
C HIS A 541 -16.57 1.47 13.96
N ILE A 542 -16.40 0.92 15.16
CA ILE A 542 -15.13 0.28 15.55
C ILE A 542 -15.01 -1.05 14.78
N HIS A 543 -13.86 -1.32 14.18
CA HIS A 543 -13.63 -2.59 13.48
C HIS A 543 -13.67 -3.77 14.46
N PRO A 544 -14.29 -4.92 14.13
CA PRO A 544 -14.40 -6.08 15.03
C PRO A 544 -13.08 -6.69 15.52
N ALA A 545 -11.97 -6.37 14.84
CA ALA A 545 -10.63 -6.81 15.22
C ALA A 545 -9.97 -5.93 16.29
N SER A 546 -10.53 -4.75 16.60
CA SER A 546 -10.03 -3.86 17.64
C SER A 546 -10.34 -4.41 19.03
N VAL A 547 -9.45 -4.19 19.98
CA VAL A 547 -9.68 -4.56 21.40
C VAL A 547 -10.89 -3.83 21.98
N LEU A 548 -11.17 -2.62 21.50
CA LEU A 548 -12.26 -1.77 21.97
C LEU A 548 -13.64 -2.18 21.44
N TYR A 549 -13.73 -3.17 20.55
CA TYR A 549 -15.02 -3.59 19.98
C TYR A 549 -15.93 -4.31 20.99
N ALA A 550 -15.34 -5.10 21.89
CA ALA A 550 -16.08 -5.89 22.88
C ALA A 550 -16.26 -5.18 24.23
N GLU A 551 -15.60 -4.04 24.41
CA GLU A 551 -15.58 -3.27 25.64
C GLU A 551 -16.67 -2.19 25.68
N LYS A 552 -16.83 -1.54 26.84
CA LYS A 552 -17.70 -0.37 26.96
C LYS A 552 -17.20 0.72 26.00
N PRO A 553 -18.03 1.20 25.06
CA PRO A 553 -17.57 2.10 24.01
C PRO A 553 -17.07 3.42 24.62
N PRO A 554 -15.78 3.77 24.43
CA PRO A 554 -15.25 5.04 24.91
C PRO A 554 -15.94 6.21 24.21
N ARG A 555 -16.15 7.31 24.94
CA ARG A 555 -16.88 8.48 24.41
C ARG A 555 -16.15 9.16 23.25
N TRP A 556 -14.83 9.17 23.28
CA TRP A 556 -14.00 9.79 22.25
C TRP A 556 -12.85 8.85 21.91
N VAL A 557 -12.54 8.78 20.63
CA VAL A 557 -11.50 7.92 20.09
C VAL A 557 -10.72 8.62 19.00
N ILE A 558 -9.48 8.18 18.81
CA ILE A 558 -8.68 8.44 17.61
C ILE A 558 -8.47 7.13 16.84
N TYR A 559 -8.21 7.25 15.54
CA TYR A 559 -8.01 6.11 14.65
C TYR A 559 -6.94 6.39 13.59
N ASN A 560 -6.30 5.33 13.09
CA ASN A 560 -5.27 5.47 12.07
C ASN A 560 -5.83 5.41 10.64
N GLU A 561 -6.71 4.44 10.39
CA GLU A 561 -7.26 4.17 9.07
C GLU A 561 -8.76 3.86 9.15
N VAL A 562 -9.45 4.07 8.02
CA VAL A 562 -10.86 3.68 7.84
C VAL A 562 -10.95 2.67 6.71
N ILE A 563 -11.71 1.60 6.90
CA ILE A 563 -12.02 0.61 5.86
C ILE A 563 -13.51 0.64 5.57
N GLN A 564 -13.88 0.63 4.29
CA GLN A 564 -15.26 0.50 3.87
C GLN A 564 -15.55 -0.95 3.48
N THR A 565 -16.48 -1.58 4.19
CA THR A 565 -17.08 -2.87 3.78
C THR A 565 -18.58 -2.65 3.59
N SER A 566 -19.43 -3.17 4.48
CA SER A 566 -20.85 -2.82 4.57
C SER A 566 -21.06 -1.46 5.24
N LYS A 567 -20.17 -1.11 6.17
CA LYS A 567 -20.12 0.17 6.88
C LYS A 567 -18.68 0.69 6.86
N TYR A 568 -18.48 1.93 7.30
CA TYR A 568 -17.16 2.48 7.54
C TYR A 568 -16.66 2.04 8.91
N TYR A 569 -15.53 1.34 8.94
CA TYR A 569 -14.91 0.80 10.14
C TYR A 569 -13.57 1.49 10.42
N MET A 570 -13.41 2.02 11.63
CA MET A 570 -12.17 2.57 12.16
C MET A 570 -11.24 1.43 12.60
N ARG A 571 -9.96 1.54 12.25
CA ARG A 571 -8.90 0.63 12.65
C ARG A 571 -7.84 1.31 13.49
N ASP A 572 -7.21 0.49 14.34
CA ASP A 572 -6.16 0.89 15.28
C ASP A 572 -6.66 2.04 16.15
N VAL A 573 -7.66 1.74 16.97
CA VAL A 573 -8.47 2.70 17.72
C VAL A 573 -7.92 2.85 19.13
N THR A 574 -7.85 4.08 19.62
CA THR A 574 -7.43 4.40 20.98
C THR A 574 -8.39 5.37 21.64
N ALA A 575 -8.75 5.08 22.90
CA ALA A 575 -9.61 5.92 23.70
C ALA A 575 -8.87 7.20 24.12
N ILE A 576 -9.57 8.33 24.06
CA ILE A 576 -9.00 9.64 24.40
C ILE A 576 -9.97 10.49 25.21
N GLU A 577 -9.45 11.53 25.85
CA GLU A 577 -10.26 12.59 26.44
C GLU A 577 -10.46 13.75 25.48
N SER A 578 -11.66 14.34 25.48
CA SER A 578 -11.96 15.49 24.61
C SER A 578 -11.15 16.73 24.96
N ALA A 579 -10.69 16.86 26.21
CA ALA A 579 -9.87 17.98 26.65
C ALA A 579 -8.52 18.02 25.89
N TRP A 580 -7.92 16.86 25.62
CA TRP A 580 -6.63 16.76 24.95
C TRP A 580 -6.68 17.29 23.51
N LEU A 581 -7.80 17.13 22.81
CA LEU A 581 -7.96 17.69 21.46
C LEU A 581 -7.92 19.22 21.46
N LEU A 582 -8.51 19.85 22.49
CA LEU A 582 -8.54 21.30 22.65
C LEU A 582 -7.19 21.85 23.12
N GLU A 583 -6.49 21.11 23.99
CA GLU A 583 -5.19 21.49 24.52
C GLU A 583 -4.08 21.35 23.47
N LEU A 584 -4.06 20.23 22.75
CA LEU A 584 -2.96 19.85 21.85
C LEU A 584 -3.14 20.39 20.43
N ALA A 585 -4.38 20.68 20.02
CA ALA A 585 -4.70 21.25 18.73
C ALA A 585 -5.72 22.40 18.81
N PRO A 586 -5.45 23.47 19.60
CA PRO A 586 -6.37 24.61 19.77
C PRO A 586 -6.61 25.41 18.48
N HIS A 587 -5.68 25.33 17.53
CA HIS A 587 -5.80 25.90 16.19
C HIS A 587 -6.78 25.12 15.30
N PHE A 588 -7.00 23.84 15.59
CA PHE A 588 -7.88 22.95 14.82
C PHE A 588 -9.25 22.79 15.48
N TYR A 589 -9.29 22.67 16.81
CA TYR A 589 -10.51 22.50 17.59
C TYR A 589 -10.82 23.72 18.44
N GLN A 590 -12.08 24.16 18.40
CA GLN A 590 -12.61 25.24 19.24
C GLN A 590 -13.91 24.79 19.90
N GLN A 591 -14.13 25.18 21.15
CA GLN A 591 -15.41 24.96 21.82
C GLN A 591 -16.47 25.88 21.21
N GLY A 592 -17.60 25.31 20.81
CA GLY A 592 -18.75 26.04 20.28
C GLY A 592 -20.05 25.53 20.87
N THR A 593 -20.98 26.45 21.17
CA THR A 593 -22.35 26.09 21.53
C THR A 593 -23.10 25.49 20.34
N HIS A 594 -24.13 24.67 20.59
CA HIS A 594 -24.92 24.01 19.53
C HIS A 594 -25.52 25.00 18.51
N LEU A 595 -25.82 26.23 18.95
CA LEU A 595 -26.29 27.34 18.11
C LEU A 595 -25.18 27.89 17.19
N SER A 596 -23.96 28.07 17.73
CA SER A 596 -22.79 28.50 16.94
C SER A 596 -22.36 27.47 15.90
N LEU A 597 -22.53 26.18 16.20
CA LEU A 597 -22.23 25.06 15.30
C LEU A 597 -23.25 24.98 14.15
N LYS A 598 -24.56 25.18 14.41
CA LYS A 598 -25.58 25.29 13.36
C LYS A 598 -25.33 26.49 12.45
N ALA A 599 -24.97 27.65 13.01
CA ALA A 599 -24.68 28.86 12.23
C ALA A 599 -23.42 28.73 11.35
N LYS A 600 -22.36 28.06 11.83
CA LYS A 600 -21.17 27.74 11.02
C LYS A 600 -21.50 26.75 9.90
N ARG A 601 -22.28 25.69 10.19
CA ARG A 601 -22.69 24.69 9.18
C ARG A 601 -23.53 25.28 8.06
N ALA A 602 -24.44 26.21 8.37
CA ALA A 602 -25.23 26.92 7.36
C ALA A 602 -24.35 27.76 6.42
N LYS A 603 -23.34 28.46 6.93
CA LYS A 603 -22.40 29.24 6.11
C LYS A 603 -21.50 28.42 5.18
N VAL A 604 -21.22 27.16 5.52
CA VAL A 604 -20.38 26.26 4.71
C VAL A 604 -21.19 25.54 3.62
N GLN A 605 -22.53 25.49 3.73
CA GLN A 605 -23.39 24.91 2.69
C GLN A 605 -23.79 25.93 1.59
N ASP A 606 -23.66 27.23 1.88
CA ASP A 606 -23.93 28.33 0.93
C ASP A 606 -22.68 28.82 0.17
N GLN A 607 -21.53 28.15 0.33
CA GLN A 607 -20.27 28.37 -0.41
C GLN A 607 -19.84 27.07 -1.10
#